data_AF-A0A0X8X030-F1
#
_entry.id   AF-A0A0X8X030-F1
#
_cell.length_a   1.000
_cell.length_b   1.000
_cell.length_c   1.000
_cell.angle_alpha   90.00
_cell.angle_beta   90.00
_cell.angle_gamma   90.00
#
_symmetry.space_group_name_H-M   'P 1'
#
loop_
_entity.id
_entity.type
_entity.pdbx_description
1 polymer ?
#
loop_
_entity_poly.entity_id
_entity_poly.type
_entity_poly.pdbx_seq_one_letter_code
_entity_poly.pdbx_strand_id
1 'polypeptide(L)' 'METVIMHPKNKEQLSALKAVAKALKVDFETEKSPYNPAFVARIKESYEQAKRGDVVAIEDPKNIWPSIL' A
#
# COMPACT_ATOMS: atom_id res chain seq x y z
N MET A 1 -20.70 -9.69 -12.83
CA MET A 1 -19.67 -8.92 -13.58
C MET A 1 -18.39 -8.97 -12.77
N GLU A 2 -17.24 -9.03 -13.44
CA GLU A 2 -15.92 -9.14 -12.82
C GLU A 2 -15.16 -7.81 -12.93
N THR A 3 -14.19 -7.59 -12.02
CA THR A 3 -13.34 -6.41 -12.03
C THR A 3 -11.99 -6.77 -12.64
N VAL A 4 -11.54 -6.01 -13.63
CA VAL A 4 -10.23 -6.19 -14.26
C VAL A 4 -9.27 -5.10 -13.77
N ILE A 5 -8.14 -5.52 -13.18
CA ILE A 5 -7.09 -4.60 -12.70
C ILE A 5 -5.90 -4.67 -13.67
N MET A 6 -5.57 -3.54 -14.29
CA MET A 6 -4.48 -3.43 -15.25
C MET A 6 -3.26 -2.77 -14.60
N HIS A 7 -2.07 -3.37 -14.76
CA HIS A 7 -0.81 -2.91 -14.17
C HIS A 7 0.13 -2.33 -15.24
N PRO A 8 -0.02 -1.06 -15.65
CA PRO A 8 0.86 -0.45 -16.65
C PRO A 8 2.30 -0.36 -16.12
N LYS A 9 3.27 -0.76 -16.95
CA LYS A 9 4.70 -0.78 -16.58
C LYS A 9 5.40 0.57 -16.83
N ASN A 10 4.78 1.46 -17.62
CA ASN A 10 5.34 2.76 -17.97
C ASN A 10 4.24 3.80 -18.20
N LYS A 11 4.66 5.07 -18.34
CA LYS A 11 3.76 6.23 -18.53
C LYS A 11 2.96 6.17 -19.82
N GLU A 12 3.52 5.57 -20.87
CA GLU A 12 2.89 5.45 -22.17
C GLU A 12 1.71 4.47 -22.11
N GLN A 13 1.92 3.28 -21.54
CA GLN A 13 0.87 2.30 -21.27
C GLN A 13 -0.24 2.87 -20.40
N LEU A 14 0.11 3.59 -19.32
CA LEU A 14 -0.89 4.24 -18.46
C LEU A 14 -1.75 5.24 -19.25
N SER A 15 -1.12 6.03 -20.13
CA SER A 15 -1.83 7.02 -20.95
C SER A 15 -2.76 6.35 -21.95
N ALA A 16 -2.32 5.28 -22.60
CA ALA A 16 -3.13 4.49 -23.52
C ALA A 16 -4.34 3.86 -22.82
N LEU A 17 -4.15 3.24 -21.65
CA LEU A 17 -5.25 2.64 -20.87
C LEU A 17 -6.31 3.66 -20.47
N LYS A 18 -5.90 4.85 -20.02
CA LYS A 18 -6.82 5.95 -19.69
C LYS A 18 -7.62 6.42 -20.91
N ALA A 19 -6.98 6.51 -22.08
CA ALA A 19 -7.65 6.90 -23.31
C ALA A 19 -8.71 5.88 -23.74
N VAL A 20 -8.39 4.58 -23.65
CA VAL A 20 -9.33 3.49 -23.94
C VAL A 20 -10.50 3.51 -22.95
N ALA A 21 -10.24 3.60 -21.65
CA ALA A 21 -11.31 3.66 -20.64
C ALA A 21 -12.25 4.85 -20.88
N LYS A 22 -11.70 6.03 -21.19
CA LYS A 22 -12.49 7.23 -21.51
C LYS A 22 -13.33 7.06 -22.78
N ALA A 23 -12.78 6.45 -23.83
CA ALA A 23 -13.50 6.18 -25.07
C ALA A 23 -14.67 5.22 -24.86
N LEU A 24 -14.50 4.25 -23.96
CA LEU A 24 -15.53 3.28 -23.57
C LEU A 24 -16.51 3.79 -22.51
N LYS A 25 -16.31 5.03 -22.02
CA LYS A 25 -17.09 5.62 -20.91
C LYS A 25 -17.06 4.74 -19.65
N VAL A 26 -15.91 4.12 -19.38
CA VAL A 26 -15.65 3.36 -18.16
C VAL A 26 -14.97 4.27 -17.16
N ASP A 27 -15.53 4.35 -15.96
CA ASP A 27 -14.92 5.08 -14.85
C ASP A 27 -13.65 4.37 -14.37
N PHE A 28 -12.63 5.15 -14.02
CA PHE A 28 -11.37 4.62 -13.49
C PHE A 28 -10.83 5.52 -12.39
N GLU A 29 -10.17 4.89 -11.43
CA GLU A 29 -9.49 5.57 -10.32
C GLU A 29 -7.98 5.48 -10.52
N THR A 30 -7.25 6.47 -10.01
CA THR A 30 -5.79 6.42 -9.98
C THR A 30 -5.28 6.66 -8.59
N GLU A 31 -4.71 5.62 -8.00
CA GLU A 31 -4.01 5.71 -6.73
C GLU A 31 -2.50 5.69 -6.97
N LYS A 32 -1.77 6.64 -6.36
CA LYS A 32 -0.30 6.69 -6.47
C LYS A 32 0.39 5.65 -5.60
N SER A 33 -0.29 5.17 -4.57
CA SER A 33 0.20 4.18 -3.61
C SER A 33 -1.01 3.41 -3.09
N PRO A 34 -0.97 2.07 -3.03
CA PRO A 34 -2.04 1.28 -2.43
C PRO A 34 -2.15 1.50 -0.91
N TYR A 35 -1.16 2.19 -0.30
CA TYR A 35 -1.13 2.47 1.12
C TYR A 35 -1.47 3.92 1.43
N ASN A 36 -2.36 4.09 2.42
CA ASN A 36 -2.69 5.38 3.00
C ASN A 36 -1.41 6.11 3.48
N PRO A 37 -1.20 7.40 3.12
CA PRO A 37 -0.02 8.15 3.54
C PRO A 37 0.22 8.19 5.05
N ALA A 38 -0.83 8.26 5.86
CA ALA A 38 -0.71 8.24 7.33
C ALA A 38 -0.22 6.88 7.84
N PHE A 39 -0.64 5.79 7.21
CA PHE A 39 -0.10 4.46 7.51
C PHE A 39 1.40 4.39 7.17
N VAL A 40 1.79 4.86 5.99
CA VAL A 40 3.21 4.91 5.58
C VAL A 40 4.05 5.74 6.55
N ALA A 41 3.52 6.87 7.03
CA ALA A 41 4.20 7.71 8.03
C ALA A 41 4.44 6.96 9.35
N ARG A 42 3.43 6.25 9.88
CA ARG A 42 3.57 5.44 11.11
C ARG A 42 4.60 4.33 10.96
N ILE A 43 4.64 3.65 9.81
CA ILE A 43 5.65 2.61 9.55
C ILE A 43 7.06 3.21 9.52
N LYS A 44 7.26 4.34 8.85
CA LYS A 44 8.57 5.03 8.85
C LYS A 44 9.00 5.44 10.25
N GLU A 45 8.07 5.95 11.06
CA GLU A 45 8.34 6.29 12.45
C GLU A 45 8.74 5.06 13.27
N SER A 46 8.04 3.93 13.11
CA SER A 46 8.36 2.67 13.77
C SER A 46 9.75 2.16 13.38
N TYR A 47 10.20 2.32 12.13
CA TYR A 47 11.58 2.02 11.74
C TYR A 47 12.60 2.88 12.48
N GLU A 48 12.34 4.18 12.66
CA GLU A 48 13.26 5.05 13.41
C GLU A 48 13.25 4.74 14.91
N GLN A 49 12.11 4.39 15.50
CA GLN A 49 12.00 3.87 16.86
C GLN A 49 12.83 2.60 17.04
N ALA A 50 12.72 1.64 16.11
CA ALA A 50 13.47 0.41 16.15
C ALA A 50 14.99 0.62 16.09
N LYS A 51 15.46 1.57 15.26
CA LYS A 51 16.89 1.96 15.22
C LYS A 51 17.40 2.53 16.53
N ARG A 52 16.54 3.19 17.31
CA ARG A 52 16.87 3.72 18.64
C ARG A 52 16.76 2.68 19.76
N GLY A 53 16.28 1.49 19.45
CA GLY A 53 16.01 0.44 20.44
C GLY A 53 14.66 0.57 21.13
N ASP A 54 13.78 1.48 20.67
CA ASP A 54 12.41 1.65 21.16
C ASP A 54 11.53 0.52 20.58
N VAL A 55 11.80 -0.74 20.98
CA VAL A 55 11.12 -1.94 20.49
C VAL A 55 10.47 -2.72 21.62
N VAL A 56 9.41 -3.44 21.26
CA VAL A 56 8.77 -4.41 22.13
C VAL A 56 9.31 -5.79 21.78
N ALA A 57 9.93 -6.46 22.76
CA ALA A 57 10.40 -7.83 22.58
C ALA A 57 9.21 -8.80 22.65
N ILE A 58 9.13 -9.70 21.67
CA ILE A 58 8.14 -10.77 21.68
C ILE A 58 8.70 -11.94 22.48
N GLU A 59 8.06 -12.26 23.60
CA GLU A 59 8.51 -13.33 24.49
C GLU A 59 8.17 -14.72 23.95
N ASP A 60 6.96 -14.88 23.41
CA ASP A 60 6.51 -16.10 22.74
C ASP A 60 6.12 -15.83 21.28
N PRO A 61 6.94 -16.24 20.29
CA PRO A 61 6.61 -16.10 18.88
C PRO A 61 5.33 -16.84 18.45
N LYS A 62 4.87 -17.83 19.23
CA LYS A 62 3.62 -18.58 18.96
C LYS A 62 2.40 -17.88 19.54
N ASN A 63 2.57 -16.95 20.47
CA ASN A 63 1.51 -16.16 21.06
C ASN A 63 1.99 -14.72 21.30
N ILE A 64 1.90 -13.90 20.25
CA ILE A 64 2.43 -12.54 20.27
C ILE A 64 1.56 -11.54 21.05
N TRP A 65 0.28 -11.86 21.24
CA TRP A 65 -0.72 -10.93 21.81
C TRP A 65 -0.35 -10.39 23.21
N PRO A 66 0.12 -11.21 24.17
CA PRO A 66 0.52 -10.72 25.49
C PRO A 66 1.68 -9.72 25.46
N SER A 67 2.53 -9.77 24.44
CA SER A 67 3.66 -8.83 24.31
C SER A 67 3.26 -7.52 23.65
N ILE A 68 2.18 -7.46 22.86
CA ILE A 68 1.82 -6.29 22.03
C ILE A 68 0.53 -5.56 22.45
N LEU A 69 -0.16 -6.05 23.49
CA LEU A 69 -1.34 -5.45 24.11
C LEU A 69 -0.95 -4.72 25.40
#